data_AF-B0DS91-F1
#
_entry.id   AF-B0DS91-F1
#
_cell.length_a   1.000
_cell.length_b   1.000
_cell.length_c   1.000
_cell.angle_alpha   90.00
_cell.angle_beta   90.00
_cell.angle_gamma   90.00
#
_symmetry.space_group_name_H-M   'P 1'
#
loop_
_entity.id
_entity.type
_entity.pdbx_description
1 polymer ?
#
loop_
_entity_poly.entity_id
_entity_poly.type
_entity_poly.pdbx_seq_one_letter_code
_entity_poly.pdbx_strand_id
1 'polypeptide(L)'
;MPYESLHAVVSCGVKPWFNVFVGTRGRERRRRWGWRWRSKLGIPMTKKKFAELELGLLHLQQNVEIPEASLVVHPVIQRAVELAQSQGQRSNISHIPSKLLTDSTFLNSLHLHVNAWIKAIQAVTKLTRDVSSGTASQEINFWLSLERALEGIEVQLRSEEVGMVMDALRNAKSAQVHQLMKDFSLNNLLFSTDLDKVHESLTPIFSHLHRKLKLFPYPIRRSNLTRFMREVARKRSEKFIPTKDVPAHGKLVEWVGYLMERRKQHEQLAVMTGPTRGLGVGLGGEGGVGGGMDMEEEVKEAYEVVKRIDVLDVSVEGTEIWVTIIARLRDRLGTARNANEMFRVFSKFDALFVRPKIRGAIQEYQTQLIDSVKEDIKHLHDKFKTQYRFSEAYHMAQMRDLPPIAGVIIWARQIEPQLLTYMKGVEDVLGKGWELYAEGQKLQSESSAFRKKLDTRPVFDAWLHDINRMGVGGRLFEIVRLSRGGFQLAVNIDPQIITLFKEVRNLLWAGFQVLHAITNMAKDAKRVYPLAVSLMKL
;
A
#
# COMPACT_ATOMS: atom_id res chain seq x y z
N MET A 1 51.25 -31.17 14.89
CA MET A 1 51.56 -32.42 14.15
C MET A 1 51.91 -33.55 15.13
N PRO A 2 50.91 -34.21 15.75
CA PRO A 2 51.17 -35.32 16.68
C PRO A 2 51.82 -36.51 15.98
N TYR A 3 51.50 -36.76 14.71
CA TYR A 3 51.95 -37.93 13.95
C TYR A 3 53.42 -37.88 13.53
N GLU A 4 53.98 -36.70 13.23
CA GLU A 4 55.40 -36.54 12.89
C GLU A 4 56.30 -36.66 14.11
N SER A 5 55.86 -36.08 15.22
CA SER A 5 56.50 -36.27 16.52
C SER A 5 56.35 -37.72 16.99
N LEU A 6 55.21 -38.38 16.76
CA LEU A 6 55.04 -39.82 17.01
C LEU A 6 55.97 -40.66 16.11
N HIS A 7 56.06 -40.35 14.82
CA HIS A 7 56.92 -41.05 13.87
C HIS A 7 58.38 -40.90 14.29
N ALA A 8 58.84 -39.69 14.62
CA ALA A 8 60.20 -39.43 15.10
C ALA A 8 60.49 -40.13 16.45
N VAL A 9 59.54 -40.10 17.39
CA VAL A 9 59.68 -40.81 18.68
C VAL A 9 59.77 -42.32 18.46
N VAL A 10 58.95 -42.87 17.55
CA VAL A 10 58.95 -44.31 17.26
C VAL A 10 60.19 -44.72 16.47
N SER A 11 60.60 -43.98 15.44
CA SER A 11 61.70 -44.33 14.55
C SER A 11 63.08 -44.03 15.14
N CYS A 12 63.26 -42.91 15.85
CA CYS A 12 64.53 -42.48 16.43
C CYS A 12 64.68 -42.88 17.92
N GLY A 13 63.58 -42.96 18.66
CA GLY A 13 63.61 -43.27 20.10
C GLY A 13 63.33 -44.74 20.38
N VAL A 14 62.08 -45.15 20.16
CA VAL A 14 61.56 -46.43 20.64
C VAL A 14 62.14 -47.62 19.87
N LYS A 15 62.26 -47.54 18.55
CA LYS A 15 62.79 -48.63 17.71
C LYS A 15 64.29 -48.89 17.96
N PRO A 16 65.18 -47.88 18.02
CA PRO A 16 66.59 -48.08 18.37
C PRO A 16 66.75 -48.54 19.82
N TRP A 17 65.99 -47.97 20.77
CA TRP A 17 66.01 -48.41 22.17
C TRP A 17 65.56 -49.87 22.31
N PHE A 18 64.47 -50.28 21.65
CA PHE A 18 64.01 -51.67 21.64
C PHE A 18 65.02 -52.59 20.95
N ASN A 19 65.63 -52.16 19.85
CA ASN A 19 66.68 -52.94 19.17
C ASN A 19 67.94 -53.09 20.03
N VAL A 20 68.36 -52.05 20.76
CA VAL A 20 69.47 -52.09 21.72
C VAL A 20 69.09 -52.96 22.91
N PHE A 21 67.88 -52.85 23.47
CA PHE A 21 67.39 -53.72 24.55
C PHE A 21 67.36 -55.20 24.14
N VAL A 22 66.91 -55.49 22.92
CA VAL A 22 66.98 -56.85 22.35
C VAL A 22 68.44 -57.28 22.15
N GLY A 23 69.32 -56.37 21.75
CA GLY A 23 70.75 -56.62 21.54
C GLY A 23 71.57 -56.81 22.83
N THR A 24 71.32 -56.02 23.88
CA THR A 24 71.96 -56.09 25.20
C THR A 24 71.47 -57.32 25.95
N ARG A 25 70.17 -57.61 25.91
CA ARG A 25 69.62 -58.85 26.47
C ARG A 25 70.01 -60.08 25.65
N GLY A 26 70.38 -59.90 24.38
CA GLY A 26 71.02 -60.92 23.53
C GLY A 26 72.50 -61.17 23.87
N ARG A 27 73.23 -60.15 24.33
CA ARG A 27 74.62 -60.25 24.82
C ARG A 27 74.70 -60.76 26.27
N GLU A 28 73.79 -60.34 27.14
CA GLU A 28 73.77 -60.68 28.56
C GLU A 28 73.22 -62.09 28.84
N ARG A 29 72.45 -62.69 27.91
CA ARG A 29 72.01 -64.09 27.96
C ARG A 29 72.91 -65.08 27.20
N ARG A 30 74.20 -64.79 27.06
CA ARG A 30 75.19 -65.84 26.73
C ARG A 30 75.77 -66.51 27.99
N ARG A 31 75.43 -66.01 29.18
CA ARG A 31 75.70 -66.65 30.47
C ARG A 31 74.38 -66.78 31.23
N ARG A 32 74.05 -67.98 31.72
CA ARG A 32 72.86 -68.38 32.50
C ARG A 32 71.63 -68.83 31.68
N TRP A 33 71.47 -70.15 31.68
CA TRP A 33 70.40 -70.96 31.09
C TRP A 33 69.01 -70.67 31.70
N GLY A 34 67.93 -70.90 30.94
CA GLY A 34 66.65 -71.33 31.53
C GLY A 34 65.38 -70.50 31.36
N TRP A 35 65.15 -69.76 30.26
CA TRP A 35 63.79 -69.30 29.86
C TRP A 35 63.67 -69.24 28.33
N ARG A 36 63.56 -70.41 27.69
CA ARG A 36 63.53 -70.58 26.24
C ARG A 36 62.12 -71.01 25.87
N TRP A 37 61.31 -70.12 25.28
CA TRP A 37 60.25 -70.37 24.27
C TRP A 37 59.27 -69.20 24.12
N ARG A 38 58.95 -68.42 25.18
CA ARG A 38 58.04 -67.26 25.07
C ARG A 38 58.69 -65.99 24.48
N SER A 39 59.98 -65.80 24.69
CA SER A 39 60.70 -64.58 24.26
C SER A 39 61.20 -64.60 22.81
N LYS A 40 61.26 -65.78 22.14
CA LYS A 40 61.83 -65.87 20.78
C LYS A 40 60.82 -65.50 19.67
N LEU A 41 59.53 -65.76 19.86
CA LEU A 41 58.49 -65.44 18.87
C LEU A 41 57.94 -64.01 19.01
N GLY A 42 57.90 -63.47 20.23
CA GLY A 42 57.40 -62.11 20.47
C GLY A 42 58.30 -61.02 19.89
N ILE A 43 59.63 -61.18 19.93
CA ILE A 43 60.56 -60.13 19.50
C ILE A 43 60.46 -59.82 17.99
N PRO A 44 60.50 -60.82 17.08
CA PRO A 44 60.31 -60.55 15.64
C PRO A 44 58.92 -60.02 15.29
N MET A 45 57.86 -60.53 15.94
CA MET A 45 56.50 -60.02 15.74
C MET A 45 56.35 -58.56 16.18
N THR A 46 56.95 -58.18 17.31
CA THR A 46 56.97 -56.80 17.77
C THR A 46 57.80 -55.91 16.83
N LYS A 47 58.94 -56.38 16.30
CA LYS A 47 59.69 -55.66 15.26
C LYS A 47 58.88 -55.45 13.98
N LYS A 48 58.11 -56.45 13.57
CA LYS A 48 57.21 -56.35 12.40
C LYS A 48 56.11 -55.33 12.65
N LYS A 49 55.47 -55.35 13.83
CA LYS A 49 54.47 -54.34 14.23
C LYS A 49 55.04 -52.92 14.29
N PHE A 50 56.30 -52.75 14.73
CA PHE A 50 56.98 -51.46 14.69
C PHE A 50 57.20 -50.98 13.25
N ALA A 51 57.57 -51.87 12.32
CA ALA A 51 57.73 -51.53 10.91
C ALA A 51 56.38 -51.25 10.20
N GLU A 52 55.32 -52.00 10.52
CA GLU A 52 53.96 -51.76 10.02
C GLU A 52 53.40 -50.43 10.55
N LEU A 53 53.65 -50.11 11.82
CA LEU A 53 53.26 -48.83 12.41
C LEU A 53 54.03 -47.66 11.80
N GLU A 54 55.33 -47.82 11.55
CA GLU A 54 56.16 -46.83 10.86
C GLU A 54 55.65 -46.57 9.45
N LEU A 55 55.39 -47.63 8.67
CA LEU A 55 54.81 -47.52 7.33
C LEU A 55 53.41 -46.88 7.35
N GLY A 56 52.55 -47.25 8.30
CA GLY A 56 51.21 -46.68 8.46
C GLY A 56 51.23 -45.20 8.85
N LEU A 57 52.17 -44.79 9.70
CA LEU A 57 52.41 -43.38 10.03
C LEU A 57 52.98 -42.61 8.83
N LEU A 58 53.80 -43.26 7.99
CA LEU A 58 54.35 -42.70 6.76
C LEU A 58 53.28 -42.51 5.68
N HIS A 59 52.35 -43.46 5.54
CA HIS A 59 51.19 -43.31 4.65
C HIS A 59 50.25 -42.20 5.14
N LEU A 60 50.01 -42.08 6.44
CA LEU A 60 49.27 -40.94 7.01
C LEU A 60 49.99 -39.60 6.78
N GLN A 61 51.33 -39.62 6.64
CA GLN A 61 52.11 -38.46 6.25
C GLN A 61 51.99 -38.14 4.74
N GLN A 62 51.71 -39.13 3.88
CA GLN A 62 51.57 -38.99 2.43
C GLN A 62 50.14 -38.80 1.93
N ASN A 63 49.11 -39.05 2.76
CA ASN A 63 47.71 -39.03 2.34
C ASN A 63 47.19 -37.62 2.04
N VAL A 64 47.42 -37.17 0.80
CA VAL A 64 46.42 -36.42 0.05
C VAL A 64 46.07 -37.23 -1.19
N GLU A 65 45.12 -38.15 -1.05
CA GLU A 65 44.48 -38.75 -2.22
C GLU A 65 43.56 -37.70 -2.84
N ILE A 66 43.99 -37.09 -3.94
CA ILE A 66 43.13 -36.25 -4.76
C ILE A 66 42.26 -37.20 -5.59
N PRO A 67 40.92 -37.05 -5.56
CA PRO A 67 40.04 -37.92 -6.33
C PRO A 67 40.25 -37.70 -7.84
N GLU A 68 40.57 -38.76 -8.56
CA GLU A 68 40.65 -38.75 -10.03
C GLU A 68 39.24 -38.59 -10.62
N ALA A 69 38.99 -37.48 -11.31
CA ALA A 69 37.72 -37.26 -11.99
C ALA A 69 37.69 -38.05 -13.30
N SER A 70 36.72 -38.97 -13.43
CA SER A 70 36.41 -39.65 -14.70
C SER A 70 35.14 -39.04 -15.32
N LEU A 71 35.25 -38.51 -16.53
CA LEU A 71 34.11 -37.95 -17.27
C LEU A 71 33.30 -39.09 -17.92
N VAL A 72 32.19 -39.50 -17.29
CA VAL A 72 31.29 -40.52 -17.85
C VAL A 72 30.50 -39.94 -19.03
N VAL A 73 30.64 -40.53 -20.21
CA VAL A 73 29.95 -40.14 -21.44
C VAL A 73 28.72 -41.01 -21.69
N HIS A 74 27.70 -40.49 -22.37
CA HIS A 74 26.50 -41.25 -22.70
C HIS A 74 26.81 -42.38 -23.70
N PRO A 75 26.32 -43.63 -23.49
CA PRO A 75 26.66 -44.79 -24.31
C PRO A 75 26.38 -44.63 -25.81
N VAL A 76 25.34 -43.85 -26.17
CA VAL A 76 24.99 -43.58 -27.57
C VAL A 76 26.03 -42.71 -28.27
N ILE A 77 26.63 -41.76 -27.54
CA ILE A 77 27.68 -40.88 -28.10
C ILE A 77 28.99 -41.65 -28.17
N GLN A 78 29.29 -42.47 -27.15
CA GLN A 78 30.46 -43.36 -27.17
C GLN A 78 30.43 -44.32 -28.38
N ARG A 79 29.28 -44.96 -28.64
CA ARG A 79 29.10 -45.81 -29.83
C ARG A 79 29.21 -45.02 -31.14
N ALA A 80 28.72 -43.79 -31.18
CA ALA A 80 28.83 -42.95 -32.37
C ALA A 80 30.29 -42.54 -32.66
N VAL A 81 31.08 -42.30 -31.62
CA VAL A 81 32.52 -42.01 -31.70
C VAL A 81 33.29 -43.26 -32.13
N GLU A 82 33.00 -44.42 -31.55
CA GLU A 82 33.61 -45.71 -31.93
C GLU A 82 33.33 -46.05 -33.41
N LEU A 83 32.11 -45.79 -33.89
CA LEU A 83 31.76 -45.95 -35.31
C LEU A 83 32.54 -44.97 -36.20
N ALA A 84 32.68 -43.70 -35.80
CA ALA A 84 33.46 -42.71 -36.56
C ALA A 84 34.96 -43.04 -36.59
N GLN A 85 35.52 -43.51 -35.48
CA GLN A 85 36.91 -43.97 -35.37
C GLN A 85 37.17 -45.20 -36.23
N SER A 86 36.24 -46.17 -36.27
CA SER A 86 36.34 -47.36 -37.14
C SER A 86 36.34 -47.03 -38.64
N GLN A 87 35.77 -45.89 -39.00
CA GLN A 87 35.71 -45.38 -40.38
C GLN A 87 36.88 -44.44 -40.72
N GLY A 88 37.78 -44.17 -39.77
CA GLY A 88 38.94 -43.29 -39.96
C GLY A 88 38.57 -41.82 -40.21
N GLN A 89 37.37 -41.40 -39.83
CA GLN A 89 36.83 -40.08 -40.14
C GLN A 89 36.62 -39.28 -38.86
N ARG A 90 36.89 -37.97 -38.90
CA ARG A 90 36.65 -37.09 -37.75
C ARG A 90 35.18 -37.10 -37.38
N SER A 91 34.95 -37.46 -36.12
CA SER A 91 33.72 -37.30 -35.34
C SER A 91 32.86 -36.11 -35.77
N ASN A 92 31.79 -36.35 -36.54
CA ASN A 92 30.87 -35.32 -37.04
C ASN A 92 29.42 -35.55 -36.56
N ILE A 93 28.68 -34.46 -36.37
CA ILE A 93 27.29 -34.42 -35.86
C ILE A 93 26.31 -35.24 -36.70
N SER A 94 26.67 -35.58 -37.95
CA SER A 94 25.89 -36.38 -38.89
C SER A 94 25.73 -37.86 -38.50
N HIS A 95 26.58 -38.39 -37.62
CA HIS A 95 26.49 -39.79 -37.17
C HIS A 95 25.44 -40.00 -36.05
N ILE A 96 24.90 -38.91 -35.49
CA ILE A 96 23.83 -38.97 -34.49
C ILE A 96 22.48 -38.85 -35.23
N PRO A 97 21.52 -39.76 -35.00
CA PRO A 97 20.19 -39.67 -35.61
C PRO A 97 19.52 -38.31 -35.32
N SER A 98 19.11 -37.59 -36.36
CA SER A 98 18.48 -36.26 -36.27
C SER A 98 17.22 -36.20 -35.39
N LYS A 99 16.53 -37.33 -35.24
CA LYS A 99 15.39 -37.51 -34.32
C LYS A 99 15.78 -37.46 -32.85
N LEU A 100 17.00 -37.90 -32.50
CA LEU A 100 17.50 -37.85 -31.11
C LEU A 100 18.05 -36.47 -30.75
N LEU A 101 18.56 -35.70 -31.74
CA LEU A 101 19.01 -34.32 -31.53
C LEU A 101 17.87 -33.34 -31.20
N THR A 102 16.62 -33.72 -31.50
CA THR A 102 15.41 -32.95 -31.18
C THR A 102 14.66 -33.47 -29.96
N ASP A 103 15.04 -34.64 -29.44
CA ASP A 103 14.40 -35.24 -28.28
C ASP A 103 14.86 -34.57 -26.97
N SER A 104 13.90 -33.93 -26.30
CA SER A 104 14.10 -33.28 -25.02
C SER A 104 14.62 -34.21 -23.91
N THR A 105 14.28 -35.51 -23.95
CA THR A 105 14.70 -36.47 -22.91
C THR A 105 16.19 -36.79 -23.01
N PHE A 106 16.67 -36.99 -24.23
CA PHE A 106 18.07 -37.18 -24.56
C PHE A 106 18.90 -35.95 -24.23
N LEU A 107 18.47 -34.75 -24.63
CA LEU A 107 19.17 -33.50 -24.32
C LEU A 107 19.26 -33.24 -22.81
N ASN A 108 18.20 -33.57 -22.05
CA ASN A 108 18.23 -33.46 -20.59
C ASN A 108 19.23 -34.44 -19.95
N SER A 109 19.35 -35.66 -20.47
CA SER A 109 20.36 -36.63 -20.02
C SER A 109 21.79 -36.13 -20.26
N LEU A 110 22.04 -35.50 -21.42
CA LEU A 110 23.33 -34.87 -21.73
C LEU A 110 23.62 -33.68 -20.82
N HIS A 111 22.62 -32.84 -20.55
CA HIS A 111 22.75 -31.75 -19.58
C HIS A 111 23.05 -32.26 -18.16
N LEU A 112 22.49 -33.40 -17.74
CA LEU A 112 22.80 -34.02 -16.46
C LEU A 112 24.25 -34.51 -16.39
N HIS A 113 24.75 -35.15 -17.45
CA HIS A 113 26.15 -35.57 -17.53
C HIS A 113 27.11 -34.38 -17.51
N VAL A 114 26.83 -33.32 -18.28
CA VAL A 114 27.63 -32.08 -18.25
C VAL A 114 27.63 -31.44 -16.87
N ASN A 115 26.49 -31.44 -16.16
CA ASN A 115 26.44 -30.94 -14.79
C ASN A 115 27.23 -31.81 -13.80
N ALA A 116 27.25 -33.14 -14.00
CA ALA A 116 28.08 -34.05 -13.22
C ALA A 116 29.57 -33.79 -13.47
N TRP A 117 29.97 -33.56 -14.73
CA TRP A 117 31.33 -33.15 -15.11
C TRP A 117 31.73 -31.84 -14.44
N ILE A 118 30.86 -30.82 -14.48
CA ILE A 118 31.11 -29.53 -13.82
C ILE A 118 31.32 -29.72 -12.32
N LYS A 119 30.50 -30.55 -11.65
CA LYS A 119 30.67 -30.84 -10.22
C LYS A 119 31.98 -31.58 -9.92
N ALA A 120 32.35 -32.56 -10.74
CA ALA A 120 33.59 -33.31 -10.57
C ALA A 120 34.83 -32.40 -10.77
N ILE A 121 34.83 -31.58 -11.81
CA ILE A 121 35.90 -30.59 -12.06
C ILE A 121 35.95 -29.57 -10.93
N GLN A 122 34.80 -29.04 -10.50
CA GLN A 122 34.75 -28.10 -9.38
C GLN A 122 35.23 -28.70 -8.06
N ALA A 123 35.00 -29.99 -7.82
CA ALA A 123 35.49 -30.67 -6.64
C ALA A 123 37.02 -30.67 -6.61
N VAL A 124 37.68 -30.88 -7.75
CA VAL A 124 39.14 -30.85 -7.88
C VAL A 124 39.68 -29.41 -7.85
N THR A 125 39.10 -28.47 -8.60
CA THR A 125 39.59 -27.08 -8.69
C THR A 125 39.38 -26.26 -7.42
N LYS A 126 38.45 -26.67 -6.54
CA LYS A 126 38.20 -26.01 -5.25
C LYS A 126 38.97 -26.64 -4.09
N LEU A 127 39.77 -27.68 -4.35
CA LEU A 127 40.69 -28.21 -3.33
C LEU A 127 41.75 -27.16 -3.05
N THR A 128 41.61 -26.48 -1.92
CA THR A 128 42.63 -25.60 -1.36
C THR A 128 43.10 -26.20 -0.03
N ARG A 129 44.42 -26.28 0.17
CA ARG A 129 45.00 -26.54 1.49
C ARG A 129 45.46 -25.23 2.10
N ASP A 130 45.28 -25.11 3.41
CA ASP A 130 45.79 -24.00 4.21
C ASP A 130 47.30 -24.17 4.44
N VAL A 131 48.06 -23.11 4.13
CA VAL A 131 49.53 -23.04 4.21
C VAL A 131 50.03 -23.24 5.65
N SER A 132 49.17 -22.99 6.64
CA SER A 132 49.52 -23.06 8.07
C SER A 132 49.44 -24.47 8.69
N SER A 133 48.87 -25.46 7.99
CA SER A 133 48.40 -26.72 8.59
C SER A 133 49.21 -27.98 8.22
N GLY A 134 50.24 -27.88 7.37
CA GLY A 134 50.98 -29.05 6.84
C GLY A 134 52.50 -28.93 6.86
N THR A 135 53.19 -30.03 6.57
CA THR A 135 54.62 -30.01 6.24
C THR A 135 54.88 -29.65 4.78
N ALA A 136 56.00 -28.97 4.51
CA ALA A 136 56.38 -28.55 3.15
C ALA A 136 56.43 -29.70 2.13
N SER A 137 56.78 -30.92 2.56
CA SER A 137 56.76 -32.11 1.70
C SER A 137 55.33 -32.55 1.31
N GLN A 138 54.35 -32.37 2.20
CA GLN A 138 52.94 -32.64 1.90
C GLN A 138 52.37 -31.61 0.93
N GLU A 139 52.84 -30.36 1.02
CA GLU A 139 52.47 -29.30 0.09
C GLU A 139 53.02 -29.57 -1.31
N ILE A 140 54.30 -29.94 -1.42
CA ILE A 140 54.91 -30.32 -2.70
C ILE A 140 54.16 -31.51 -3.33
N ASN A 141 53.85 -32.55 -2.55
CA ASN A 141 53.10 -33.70 -3.04
C ASN A 141 51.64 -33.38 -3.40
N PHE A 142 50.99 -32.47 -2.66
CA PHE A 142 49.65 -31.98 -2.96
C PHE A 142 49.63 -31.23 -4.30
N TRP A 143 50.55 -30.29 -4.52
CA TRP A 143 50.59 -29.52 -5.76
C TRP A 143 50.95 -30.38 -6.96
N LEU A 144 51.91 -31.32 -6.83
CA LEU A 144 52.25 -32.27 -7.89
C LEU A 144 51.11 -33.23 -8.23
N SER A 145 50.36 -33.69 -7.24
CA SER A 145 49.18 -34.54 -7.48
C SER A 145 48.02 -33.74 -8.07
N LEU A 146 47.84 -32.48 -7.66
CA LEU A 146 46.81 -31.60 -8.19
C LEU A 146 47.10 -31.24 -9.65
N GLU A 147 48.36 -30.95 -9.99
CA GLU A 147 48.81 -30.68 -11.35
C GLU A 147 48.54 -31.88 -12.27
N ARG A 148 48.93 -33.10 -11.84
CA ARG A 148 48.64 -34.34 -12.60
C ARG A 148 47.14 -34.60 -12.77
N ALA A 149 46.34 -34.35 -11.73
CA ALA A 149 44.88 -34.51 -11.80
C ALA A 149 44.25 -33.48 -12.75
N LEU A 150 44.71 -32.24 -12.74
CA LEU A 150 44.25 -31.18 -13.64
C LEU A 150 44.66 -31.45 -15.09
N GLU A 151 45.89 -31.90 -15.33
CA GLU A 151 46.37 -32.30 -16.66
C GLU A 151 45.56 -33.49 -17.20
N GLY A 152 45.25 -34.48 -16.35
CA GLY A 152 44.36 -35.60 -16.71
C GLY A 152 42.96 -35.15 -17.10
N ILE A 153 42.38 -34.19 -16.35
CA ILE A 153 41.08 -33.58 -16.69
C ILE A 153 41.16 -32.82 -18.02
N GLU A 154 42.25 -32.10 -18.28
CA GLU A 154 42.44 -31.36 -19.53
C GLU A 154 42.48 -32.29 -20.74
N VAL A 155 43.20 -33.41 -20.63
CA VAL A 155 43.24 -34.45 -21.67
C VAL A 155 41.84 -35.04 -21.92
N GLN A 156 41.09 -35.34 -20.86
CA GLN A 156 39.71 -35.83 -20.99
C GLN A 156 38.76 -34.77 -21.59
N LEU A 157 38.97 -33.48 -21.33
CA LEU A 157 38.14 -32.40 -21.90
C LEU A 157 38.43 -32.19 -23.40
N ARG A 158 39.66 -32.45 -23.84
CA ARG A 158 40.08 -32.41 -25.26
C ARG A 158 39.65 -33.63 -26.06
N SER A 159 39.05 -34.63 -25.42
CA SER A 159 38.56 -35.85 -26.07
C SER A 159 37.46 -35.55 -27.10
N GLU A 160 37.42 -36.33 -28.19
CA GLU A 160 36.45 -36.12 -29.27
C GLU A 160 35.00 -36.39 -28.80
N GLU A 161 34.85 -37.27 -27.81
CA GLU A 161 33.60 -37.61 -27.15
C GLU A 161 32.96 -36.38 -26.50
N VAL A 162 33.73 -35.62 -25.74
CA VAL A 162 33.26 -34.40 -25.05
C VAL A 162 32.96 -33.29 -26.07
N GLY A 163 33.77 -33.17 -27.13
CA GLY A 163 33.53 -32.26 -28.25
C GLY A 163 32.17 -32.51 -28.91
N MET A 164 31.84 -33.77 -29.21
CA MET A 164 30.55 -34.17 -29.79
C MET A 164 29.36 -33.79 -28.89
N VAL A 165 29.48 -33.97 -27.56
CA VAL A 165 28.43 -33.56 -26.61
C VAL A 165 28.20 -32.05 -26.68
N MET A 166 29.27 -31.26 -26.70
CA MET A 166 29.19 -29.80 -26.73
C MET A 166 28.59 -29.27 -28.04
N ASP A 167 28.91 -29.91 -29.16
CA ASP A 167 28.36 -29.55 -30.46
C ASP A 167 26.87 -29.93 -30.61
N ALA A 168 26.47 -31.10 -30.09
CA ALA A 168 25.07 -31.49 -30.02
C ALA A 168 24.22 -30.50 -29.18
N LEU A 169 24.75 -30.08 -28.02
CA LEU A 169 24.10 -29.07 -27.17
C LEU A 169 24.06 -27.67 -27.80
N ARG A 170 25.09 -27.29 -28.59
CA ARG A 170 25.14 -26.02 -29.32
C ARG A 170 24.07 -25.96 -30.41
N ASN A 171 23.90 -27.04 -31.17
CA ASN A 171 22.86 -27.14 -32.19
C ASN A 171 21.45 -27.17 -31.59
N ALA A 172 21.26 -27.87 -30.48
CA ALA A 172 19.99 -27.84 -29.76
C ALA A 172 19.59 -26.41 -29.31
N LYS A 173 20.55 -25.61 -28.82
CA LYS A 173 20.30 -24.20 -28.46
C LYS A 173 19.89 -23.36 -29.68
N SER A 174 20.55 -23.56 -30.83
CA SER A 174 20.20 -22.85 -32.07
C SER A 174 18.78 -23.19 -32.53
N ALA A 175 18.42 -24.48 -32.51
CA ALA A 175 17.08 -24.94 -32.84
C ALA A 175 16.01 -24.39 -31.88
N GLN A 176 16.31 -24.29 -30.58
CA GLN A 176 15.41 -23.69 -29.58
C GLN A 176 15.15 -22.20 -29.83
N VAL A 177 16.17 -21.44 -30.26
CA VAL A 177 16.01 -20.02 -30.63
C VAL A 177 15.16 -19.86 -31.88
N HIS A 178 15.39 -20.67 -32.92
CA HIS A 178 14.53 -20.68 -34.10
C HIS A 178 13.08 -21.06 -33.76
N GLN A 179 12.85 -22.02 -32.86
CA GLN A 179 11.50 -22.41 -32.43
C GLN A 179 10.81 -21.37 -31.54
N LEU A 180 11.56 -20.49 -30.88
CA LEU A 180 11.05 -19.34 -30.14
C LEU A 180 10.60 -18.22 -31.08
N MET A 181 11.37 -17.98 -32.16
CA MET A 181 11.10 -16.92 -33.15
C MET A 181 10.04 -17.32 -34.19
N LYS A 182 9.84 -18.61 -34.41
CA LYS A 182 8.79 -19.12 -35.30
C LYS A 182 7.40 -18.85 -34.69
N ASP A 183 6.50 -18.28 -35.50
CA ASP A 183 5.11 -17.90 -35.18
C ASP A 183 4.92 -16.63 -34.32
N PHE A 184 5.95 -15.78 -34.22
CA PHE A 184 5.85 -14.51 -33.48
C PHE A 184 5.00 -13.48 -34.24
N SER A 185 3.75 -13.29 -33.81
CA SER A 185 2.73 -12.48 -34.50
C SER A 185 2.90 -10.96 -34.30
N LEU A 186 4.07 -10.40 -34.64
CA LEU A 186 4.33 -8.94 -34.60
C LEU A 186 3.59 -8.17 -35.69
N ASN A 187 3.26 -8.84 -36.79
CA ASN A 187 2.62 -8.19 -37.94
C ASN A 187 1.29 -7.54 -37.54
N ASN A 188 0.53 -8.16 -36.64
CA ASN A 188 -0.76 -7.63 -36.19
C ASN A 188 -0.62 -6.30 -35.42
N LEU A 189 0.52 -6.04 -34.79
CA LEU A 189 0.81 -4.80 -34.06
C LEU A 189 1.39 -3.71 -34.99
N LEU A 190 2.07 -4.11 -36.07
CA LEU A 190 2.57 -3.17 -37.08
C LEU A 190 1.45 -2.61 -37.96
N PHE A 191 0.39 -3.38 -38.20
CA PHE A 191 -0.75 -2.96 -39.03
C PHE A 191 -1.94 -2.38 -38.24
N SER A 192 -1.87 -2.33 -36.90
CA SER A 192 -2.96 -1.81 -36.08
C SER A 192 -3.01 -0.28 -36.12
N THR A 193 -4.10 0.27 -36.64
CA THR A 193 -4.41 1.71 -36.66
C THR A 193 -5.21 2.19 -35.44
N ASP A 194 -5.85 1.27 -34.72
CA ASP A 194 -6.77 1.56 -33.61
C ASP A 194 -6.19 1.06 -32.27
N LEU A 195 -6.44 1.80 -31.18
CA LEU A 195 -5.90 1.47 -29.86
C LEU A 195 -6.46 0.14 -29.30
N ASP A 196 -7.70 -0.18 -29.63
CA ASP A 196 -8.31 -1.47 -29.29
C ASP A 196 -7.63 -2.63 -30.03
N LYS A 197 -7.30 -2.44 -31.31
CA LYS A 197 -6.53 -3.43 -32.10
C LYS A 197 -5.09 -3.58 -31.60
N VAL A 198 -4.48 -2.51 -31.08
CA VAL A 198 -3.18 -2.58 -30.38
C VAL A 198 -3.31 -3.44 -29.12
N HIS A 199 -4.35 -3.24 -28.32
CA HIS A 199 -4.58 -4.07 -27.11
C HIS A 199 -4.86 -5.54 -27.46
N GLU A 200 -5.71 -5.79 -28.47
CA GLU A 200 -6.02 -7.14 -28.93
C GLU A 200 -4.80 -7.86 -29.51
N SER A 201 -3.92 -7.17 -30.23
CA SER A 201 -2.68 -7.75 -30.77
C SER A 201 -1.61 -8.00 -29.71
N LEU A 202 -1.61 -7.26 -28.60
CA LEU A 202 -0.70 -7.49 -27.46
C LEU A 202 -1.00 -8.79 -26.71
N THR A 203 -2.27 -9.18 -26.59
CA THR A 203 -2.71 -10.39 -25.87
C THR A 203 -2.08 -11.68 -26.42
N PRO A 204 -2.16 -12.00 -27.73
CA PRO A 204 -1.52 -13.19 -28.30
C PRO A 204 0.00 -13.12 -28.19
N ILE A 205 0.62 -11.94 -28.36
CA ILE A 205 2.08 -11.75 -28.20
C ILE A 205 2.52 -12.14 -26.79
N PHE A 206 1.87 -11.61 -25.75
CA PHE A 206 2.20 -11.94 -24.37
C PHE A 206 1.89 -13.41 -24.04
N SER A 207 0.83 -13.99 -24.59
CA SER A 207 0.51 -15.42 -24.39
C SER A 207 1.57 -16.34 -25.02
N HIS A 208 2.08 -15.99 -26.21
CA HIS A 208 3.13 -16.73 -26.90
C HIS A 208 4.46 -16.63 -26.13
N LEU A 209 4.83 -15.43 -25.68
CA LEU A 209 6.00 -15.23 -24.82
C LEU A 209 5.87 -16.05 -23.54
N HIS A 210 4.71 -16.01 -22.89
CA HIS A 210 4.45 -16.74 -21.65
C HIS A 210 4.59 -18.25 -21.83
N ARG A 211 4.00 -18.82 -22.89
CA ARG A 211 4.07 -20.26 -23.17
C ARG A 211 5.49 -20.72 -23.47
N LYS A 212 6.23 -19.97 -24.29
CA LYS A 212 7.56 -20.39 -24.78
C LYS A 212 8.69 -20.08 -23.78
N LEU A 213 8.62 -18.99 -23.03
CA LEU A 213 9.60 -18.67 -21.98
C LEU A 213 9.52 -19.62 -20.79
N LYS A 214 8.38 -20.30 -20.58
CA LYS A 214 8.27 -21.42 -19.62
C LYS A 214 9.01 -22.66 -20.11
N LEU A 215 8.82 -23.02 -21.38
CA LEU A 215 9.37 -24.23 -22.00
C LEU A 215 10.88 -24.14 -22.28
N PHE A 216 11.37 -22.97 -22.68
CA PHE A 216 12.77 -22.77 -23.05
C PHE A 216 13.52 -21.91 -22.02
N PRO A 217 14.74 -22.28 -21.62
CA PRO A 217 15.61 -21.44 -20.81
C PRO A 217 16.14 -20.26 -21.63
N TYR A 218 15.30 -19.24 -21.83
CA TYR A 218 15.74 -17.97 -22.41
C TYR A 218 16.55 -17.16 -21.38
N PRO A 219 17.71 -16.59 -21.76
CA PRO A 219 18.54 -15.83 -20.83
C PRO A 219 17.79 -14.66 -20.19
N ILE A 220 17.69 -14.67 -18.86
CA ILE A 220 16.89 -13.69 -18.11
C ILE A 220 17.34 -12.24 -18.38
N ARG A 221 18.62 -12.05 -18.65
CA ARG A 221 19.24 -10.75 -18.93
C ARG A 221 18.81 -10.09 -20.25
N ARG A 222 18.24 -10.84 -21.21
CA ARG A 222 17.87 -10.32 -22.54
C ARG A 222 16.39 -9.94 -22.66
N SER A 223 15.58 -10.30 -21.68
CA SER A 223 14.14 -10.06 -21.68
C SER A 223 13.79 -9.08 -20.56
N ASN A 224 13.43 -7.86 -20.92
CA ASN A 224 13.22 -6.72 -20.02
C ASN A 224 11.80 -6.71 -19.41
N LEU A 225 11.18 -7.88 -19.23
CA LEU A 225 9.84 -8.00 -18.64
C LEU A 225 9.94 -8.40 -17.16
N THR A 226 10.45 -7.49 -16.34
CA THR A 226 10.82 -7.69 -14.92
C THR A 226 9.81 -8.48 -14.09
N ARG A 227 8.51 -8.18 -14.18
CA ARG A 227 7.47 -8.88 -13.39
C ARG A 227 7.33 -10.35 -13.78
N PHE A 228 7.39 -10.63 -15.08
CA PHE A 228 7.27 -11.97 -15.62
C PHE A 228 8.53 -12.79 -15.39
N MET A 229 9.69 -12.16 -15.60
CA MET A 229 10.99 -12.79 -15.40
C MET A 229 11.25 -13.13 -13.93
N ARG A 230 10.69 -12.36 -12.98
CA ARG A 230 10.73 -12.69 -11.55
C ARG A 230 9.99 -13.99 -11.25
N GLU A 231 8.83 -14.20 -11.83
CA GLU A 231 8.03 -15.42 -11.63
C GLU A 231 8.70 -16.64 -12.29
N VAL A 232 9.32 -16.46 -13.46
CA VAL A 232 10.12 -17.51 -14.12
C VAL A 232 11.39 -17.83 -13.33
N ALA A 233 12.10 -16.82 -12.82
CA ALA A 233 13.28 -16.99 -11.98
C ALA A 233 12.96 -17.72 -10.66
N ARG A 234 11.81 -17.39 -10.03
CA ARG A 234 11.30 -18.06 -8.83
C ARG A 234 11.05 -19.54 -9.08
N LYS A 235 10.41 -19.90 -10.20
CA LYS A 235 10.16 -21.30 -10.57
C LYS A 235 11.41 -22.07 -10.94
N ARG A 236 12.45 -21.38 -11.44
CA ARG A 236 13.73 -21.99 -11.83
C ARG A 236 14.79 -21.95 -10.72
N SER A 237 14.49 -21.40 -9.55
CA SER A 237 15.45 -21.18 -8.46
C SER A 237 16.73 -20.42 -8.91
N GLU A 238 16.59 -19.54 -9.91
CA GLU A 238 17.69 -18.70 -10.41
C GLU A 238 17.70 -17.34 -9.71
N LYS A 239 18.90 -16.80 -9.45
CA LYS A 239 19.05 -15.47 -8.84
C LYS A 239 18.51 -14.40 -9.79
N PHE A 240 17.40 -13.76 -9.39
CA PHE A 240 16.82 -12.64 -10.11
C PHE A 240 17.62 -11.35 -9.83
N ILE A 241 18.15 -10.73 -10.88
CA ILE A 241 18.75 -9.39 -10.82
C ILE A 241 17.70 -8.42 -11.35
N PRO A 242 17.14 -7.51 -10.53
CA PRO A 242 16.19 -6.53 -11.00
C PRO A 242 16.86 -5.56 -11.99
N THR A 243 16.41 -5.54 -13.23
CA THR A 243 16.70 -4.45 -14.19
C THR A 243 15.68 -3.34 -13.98
N LYS A 244 16.12 -2.08 -13.93
CA LYS A 244 15.21 -0.93 -14.01
C LYS A 244 14.84 -0.71 -15.48
N ASP A 245 13.70 -1.24 -15.89
CA ASP A 245 13.21 -1.06 -17.24
C ASP A 245 12.31 0.17 -17.30
N VAL A 246 12.74 1.19 -18.05
CA VAL A 246 11.87 2.33 -18.41
C VAL A 246 11.32 2.02 -19.81
N PRO A 247 10.03 1.68 -19.94
CA PRO A 247 9.44 1.48 -21.25
C PRO A 247 9.45 2.78 -22.05
N ALA A 248 9.61 2.72 -23.37
CA ALA A 248 9.56 3.91 -24.23
C ALA A 248 8.23 4.66 -24.10
N HIS A 249 7.12 3.93 -23.90
CA HIS A 249 5.80 4.50 -23.63
C HIS A 249 5.65 5.04 -22.20
N GLY A 250 6.62 4.85 -21.30
CA GLY A 250 6.53 5.31 -19.91
C GLY A 250 6.39 6.82 -19.80
N LYS A 251 7.21 7.56 -20.57
CA LYS A 251 7.10 9.02 -20.67
C LYS A 251 5.74 9.45 -21.23
N LEU A 252 5.21 8.71 -22.21
CA LEU A 252 3.89 8.97 -22.79
C LEU A 252 2.76 8.69 -21.79
N VAL A 253 2.86 7.65 -20.96
CA VAL A 253 1.87 7.36 -19.91
C VAL A 253 1.88 8.42 -18.82
N GLU A 254 3.06 8.86 -18.36
CA GLU A 254 3.17 9.98 -17.41
C GLU A 254 2.53 11.24 -17.98
N TRP A 255 2.75 11.50 -19.27
CA TRP A 255 2.22 12.68 -19.93
C TRP A 255 0.71 12.60 -20.23
N VAL A 256 0.18 11.44 -20.63
CA VAL A 256 -1.27 11.19 -20.74
C VAL A 256 -1.94 11.29 -19.38
N GLY A 257 -1.29 10.81 -18.32
CA GLY A 257 -1.76 10.99 -16.94
C GLY A 257 -1.82 12.46 -16.55
N TYR A 258 -0.78 13.23 -16.89
CA TYR A 258 -0.74 14.69 -16.71
C TYR A 258 -1.87 15.38 -17.48
N LEU A 259 -2.09 15.05 -18.76
CA LEU A 259 -3.18 15.60 -19.56
C LEU A 259 -4.56 15.25 -19.02
N MET A 260 -4.76 14.01 -18.59
CA MET A 260 -6.03 13.55 -18.03
C MET A 260 -6.37 14.33 -16.75
N GLU A 261 -5.39 14.50 -15.88
CA GLU A 261 -5.53 15.32 -14.67
C GLU A 261 -5.78 16.79 -15.03
N ARG A 262 -5.06 17.34 -16.01
CA ARG A 262 -5.27 18.71 -16.51
C ARG A 262 -6.67 18.91 -17.10
N ARG A 263 -7.18 17.95 -17.88
CA ARG A 263 -8.53 17.99 -18.46
C ARG A 263 -9.60 17.90 -17.38
N LYS A 264 -9.43 17.00 -16.42
CA LYS A 264 -10.34 16.89 -15.26
C LYS A 264 -10.38 18.20 -14.47
N GLN A 265 -9.23 18.82 -14.27
CA GLN A 265 -9.11 20.13 -13.62
C GLN A 265 -9.75 21.25 -14.44
N HIS A 266 -9.63 21.22 -15.77
CA HIS A 266 -10.27 22.18 -16.66
C HIS A 266 -11.79 22.04 -16.67
N GLU A 267 -12.31 20.82 -16.72
CA GLU A 267 -13.75 20.52 -16.62
C GLU A 267 -14.31 21.07 -15.30
N GLN A 268 -13.60 20.85 -14.20
CA GLN A 268 -13.96 21.40 -12.88
C GLN A 268 -13.98 22.93 -12.89
N LEU A 269 -12.99 23.58 -13.52
CA LEU A 269 -12.96 25.05 -13.65
C LEU A 269 -14.14 25.56 -14.48
N ALA A 270 -14.44 24.94 -15.62
CA ALA A 270 -15.55 25.32 -16.50
C ALA A 270 -16.93 25.18 -15.81
N VAL A 271 -17.12 24.10 -15.05
CA VAL A 271 -18.36 23.91 -14.26
C VAL A 271 -18.49 24.94 -13.14
N MET A 272 -17.38 25.43 -12.59
CA MET A 272 -17.38 26.46 -11.54
C MET A 272 -17.52 27.89 -12.07
N THR A 273 -17.09 28.19 -13.29
CA THR A 273 -17.26 29.50 -13.92
C THR A 273 -18.64 29.69 -14.57
N GLY A 274 -19.37 28.61 -14.87
CA GLY A 274 -20.75 28.69 -15.37
C GLY A 274 -21.73 29.46 -14.44
N PRO A 275 -21.71 29.24 -13.10
CA PRO A 275 -22.57 29.98 -12.16
C PRO A 275 -22.21 31.45 -11.94
N THR A 276 -21.02 31.92 -12.35
CA THR A 276 -20.62 33.34 -12.16
C THR A 276 -21.36 34.33 -13.04
N ARG A 277 -22.09 33.85 -14.06
CA ARG A 277 -22.95 34.66 -14.96
C ARG A 277 -24.03 35.47 -14.24
N GLY A 278 -24.51 35.01 -13.09
CA GLY A 278 -25.66 35.61 -12.38
C GLY A 278 -25.36 36.88 -11.58
N LEU A 279 -24.11 37.34 -11.49
CA LEU A 279 -23.71 38.44 -10.60
C LEU A 279 -23.40 39.77 -11.30
N GLY A 280 -23.44 39.81 -12.65
CA GLY A 280 -23.15 41.04 -13.41
C GLY A 280 -24.36 41.93 -13.71
N VAL A 281 -25.60 41.46 -13.50
CA VAL A 281 -26.82 42.13 -14.03
C VAL A 281 -27.73 42.70 -12.93
N GLY A 282 -27.42 42.51 -11.63
CA GLY A 282 -28.37 42.79 -10.55
C GLY A 282 -28.11 44.00 -9.65
N LEU A 283 -26.93 44.64 -9.69
CA LEU A 283 -26.57 45.65 -8.70
C LEU A 283 -25.79 46.82 -9.30
N GLY A 284 -26.49 47.94 -9.56
CA GLY A 284 -25.88 49.26 -9.68
C GLY A 284 -26.39 50.05 -10.88
N GLY A 285 -26.91 51.25 -10.60
CA GLY A 285 -27.45 52.17 -11.59
C GLY A 285 -26.40 52.79 -12.50
N GLU A 286 -26.91 53.58 -13.44
CA GLU A 286 -26.20 54.29 -14.50
C GLU A 286 -24.83 54.85 -14.09
N GLY A 287 -23.82 54.51 -14.89
CA GLY A 287 -22.53 55.20 -14.94
C GLY A 287 -21.37 54.50 -14.22
N GLY A 288 -20.64 53.64 -14.91
CA GLY A 288 -19.34 53.16 -14.42
C GLY A 288 -18.81 51.89 -15.10
N VAL A 289 -18.10 52.09 -16.21
CA VAL A 289 -17.01 51.25 -16.79
C VAL A 289 -17.20 49.72 -16.77
N GLY A 290 -17.48 49.19 -17.96
CA GLY A 290 -17.40 47.77 -18.27
C GLY A 290 -16.01 47.19 -17.95
N GLY A 291 -15.99 46.20 -17.08
CA GLY A 291 -14.80 45.44 -16.69
C GLY A 291 -15.14 44.09 -16.07
N GLY A 292 -16.35 43.57 -16.34
CA GLY A 292 -16.71 42.20 -16.01
C GLY A 292 -16.30 41.28 -17.15
N MET A 293 -14.99 41.10 -17.37
CA MET A 293 -14.48 40.08 -18.31
C MET A 293 -15.02 38.71 -17.91
N ASP A 294 -15.71 38.06 -18.85
CA ASP A 294 -16.33 36.75 -18.69
C ASP A 294 -15.22 35.71 -18.43
N MET A 295 -15.09 35.25 -17.18
CA MET A 295 -14.13 34.20 -16.81
C MET A 295 -14.30 32.93 -17.66
N GLU A 296 -15.51 32.68 -18.16
CA GLU A 296 -15.77 31.56 -19.07
C GLU A 296 -15.14 31.80 -20.45
N GLU A 297 -15.17 33.04 -20.95
CA GLU A 297 -14.53 33.42 -22.21
C GLU A 297 -13.00 33.39 -22.09
N GLU A 298 -12.42 33.91 -21.01
CA GLU A 298 -10.98 33.81 -20.75
C GLU A 298 -10.50 32.35 -20.54
N VAL A 299 -11.27 31.53 -19.81
CA VAL A 299 -10.96 30.10 -19.63
C VAL A 299 -11.07 29.35 -20.96
N LYS A 300 -12.06 29.70 -21.79
CA LYS A 300 -12.26 29.11 -23.12
C LYS A 300 -11.20 29.55 -24.12
N GLU A 301 -10.79 30.81 -24.09
CA GLU A 301 -9.67 31.34 -24.88
C GLU A 301 -8.34 30.69 -24.45
N ALA A 302 -8.07 30.61 -23.15
CA ALA A 302 -6.91 29.90 -22.62
C ALA A 302 -6.93 28.41 -23.00
N TYR A 303 -8.12 27.78 -23.04
CA TYR A 303 -8.27 26.40 -23.51
C TYR A 303 -8.04 26.26 -25.02
N GLU A 304 -8.52 27.20 -25.84
CA GLU A 304 -8.27 27.22 -27.28
C GLU A 304 -6.80 27.49 -27.63
N VAL A 305 -6.04 28.15 -26.74
CA VAL A 305 -4.57 28.21 -26.81
C VAL A 305 -3.97 26.86 -26.46
N VAL A 306 -4.36 26.24 -25.34
CA VAL A 306 -3.85 24.92 -24.90
C VAL A 306 -4.19 23.79 -25.87
N LYS A 307 -5.33 23.85 -26.54
CA LYS A 307 -5.76 22.91 -27.59
C LYS A 307 -4.92 23.02 -28.86
N ARG A 308 -4.30 24.18 -29.10
CA ARG A 308 -3.39 24.46 -30.21
C ARG A 308 -1.92 24.23 -29.88
N ILE A 309 -1.58 24.07 -28.60
CA ILE A 309 -0.23 23.70 -28.18
C ILE A 309 0.01 22.23 -28.55
N ASP A 310 1.11 21.99 -29.26
CA ASP A 310 1.53 20.66 -29.69
C ASP A 310 1.74 19.76 -28.46
N VAL A 311 1.24 18.54 -28.59
CA VAL A 311 1.13 17.46 -27.60
C VAL A 311 2.54 16.92 -27.20
N LEU A 312 3.60 17.52 -27.71
CA LEU A 312 5.00 17.15 -27.46
C LEU A 312 5.82 18.22 -26.74
N ASP A 313 5.23 19.36 -26.37
CA ASP A 313 5.98 20.45 -25.72
C ASP A 313 5.94 20.34 -24.18
N VAL A 314 7.12 20.40 -23.55
CA VAL A 314 7.38 20.21 -22.11
C VAL A 314 7.89 21.52 -21.50
N SER A 315 7.30 22.66 -21.90
CA SER A 315 7.66 23.99 -21.39
C SER A 315 6.81 24.42 -20.17
N VAL A 316 7.37 25.33 -19.37
CA VAL A 316 7.00 25.73 -17.98
C VAL A 316 5.83 26.74 -17.90
N GLU A 317 5.10 26.92 -19.01
CA GLU A 317 4.13 28.02 -19.22
C GLU A 317 2.77 27.83 -18.52
N GLY A 318 2.58 26.74 -17.78
CA GLY A 318 1.34 26.49 -17.01
C GLY A 318 1.22 27.25 -15.68
N THR A 319 2.18 28.11 -15.33
CA THR A 319 2.33 28.65 -13.95
C THR A 319 1.70 30.03 -13.76
N GLU A 320 1.47 30.79 -14.83
CA GLU A 320 1.06 32.20 -14.73
C GLU A 320 -0.44 32.40 -14.50
N ILE A 321 -1.30 31.55 -15.08
CA ILE A 321 -2.77 31.63 -14.91
C ILE A 321 -3.18 31.43 -13.43
N TRP A 322 -2.42 30.62 -12.68
CA TRP A 322 -2.70 30.35 -11.26
C TRP A 322 -2.40 31.54 -10.34
N VAL A 323 -1.40 32.35 -10.67
CA VAL A 323 -1.07 33.55 -9.89
C VAL A 323 -2.21 34.56 -9.99
N THR A 324 -2.81 34.69 -11.18
CA THR A 324 -3.94 35.60 -11.42
C THR A 324 -5.21 35.16 -10.67
N ILE A 325 -5.52 33.86 -10.65
CA ILE A 325 -6.68 33.34 -9.90
C ILE A 325 -6.50 33.53 -8.38
N ILE A 326 -5.28 33.29 -7.86
CA ILE A 326 -4.97 33.48 -6.44
C ILE A 326 -5.05 34.96 -6.05
N ALA A 327 -4.55 35.87 -6.88
CA ALA A 327 -4.66 37.31 -6.66
C ALA A 327 -6.14 37.76 -6.60
N ARG A 328 -6.97 37.29 -7.54
CA ARG A 328 -8.40 37.67 -7.59
C ARG A 328 -9.21 37.06 -6.44
N LEU A 329 -8.85 35.88 -5.95
CA LEU A 329 -9.46 35.27 -4.76
C LEU A 329 -9.04 36.04 -3.49
N ARG A 330 -7.79 36.49 -3.41
CA ARG A 330 -7.31 37.36 -2.33
C ARG A 330 -8.03 38.70 -2.31
N ASP A 331 -8.27 39.32 -3.46
CA ASP A 331 -9.00 40.60 -3.56
C ASP A 331 -10.48 40.45 -3.17
N ARG A 332 -11.13 39.34 -3.56
CA ARG A 332 -12.52 39.05 -3.16
C ARG A 332 -12.67 38.71 -1.67
N LEU A 333 -11.67 38.06 -1.07
CA LEU A 333 -11.66 37.82 0.37
C LEU A 333 -11.31 39.09 1.15
N GLY A 334 -10.43 39.93 0.63
CA GLY A 334 -10.07 41.22 1.24
C GLY A 334 -11.19 42.27 1.19
N THR A 335 -12.17 42.11 0.30
CA THR A 335 -13.34 43.01 0.18
C THR A 335 -14.52 42.57 1.06
N ALA A 336 -14.54 41.33 1.55
CA ALA A 336 -15.58 40.82 2.43
C ALA A 336 -15.37 41.38 3.85
N ARG A 337 -16.38 42.07 4.39
CA ARG A 337 -16.30 42.68 5.73
C ARG A 337 -16.89 41.80 6.83
N ASN A 338 -17.66 40.79 6.45
CA ASN A 338 -18.41 39.94 7.37
C ASN A 338 -18.07 38.45 7.14
N ALA A 339 -17.97 37.68 8.21
CA ALA A 339 -17.70 36.24 8.13
C ALA A 339 -18.75 35.50 7.29
N ASN A 340 -20.02 35.92 7.35
CA ASN A 340 -21.09 35.35 6.51
C ASN A 340 -20.87 35.61 5.00
N GLU A 341 -20.29 36.76 4.63
CA GLU A 341 -19.97 37.06 3.23
C GLU A 341 -18.74 36.26 2.79
N MET A 342 -17.74 36.15 3.66
CA MET A 342 -16.60 35.27 3.43
C MET A 342 -17.08 33.82 3.23
N PHE A 343 -17.93 33.25 4.10
CA PHE A 343 -18.48 31.89 3.94
C PHE A 343 -19.19 31.70 2.59
N ARG A 344 -19.97 32.69 2.13
CA ARG A 344 -20.60 32.65 0.80
C ARG A 344 -19.59 32.63 -0.35
N VAL A 345 -18.47 33.32 -0.19
CA VAL A 345 -17.35 33.28 -1.15
C VAL A 345 -16.67 31.90 -1.07
N PHE A 346 -16.43 31.37 0.13
CA PHE A 346 -15.83 30.06 0.34
C PHE A 346 -16.66 28.91 -0.26
N SER A 347 -17.96 28.83 0.02
CA SER A 347 -18.81 27.76 -0.53
C SER A 347 -18.91 27.79 -2.07
N LYS A 348 -18.65 28.93 -2.71
CA LYS A 348 -18.61 29.03 -4.19
C LYS A 348 -17.30 28.50 -4.79
N PHE A 349 -16.21 28.51 -4.01
CA PHE A 349 -14.87 28.12 -4.46
C PHE A 349 -14.36 26.83 -3.77
N ASP A 350 -15.24 26.08 -3.09
CA ASP A 350 -14.91 24.86 -2.33
C ASP A 350 -14.04 23.87 -3.11
N ALA A 351 -14.37 23.61 -4.37
CA ALA A 351 -13.61 22.68 -5.21
C ALA A 351 -12.20 23.17 -5.61
N LEU A 352 -11.87 24.45 -5.42
CA LEU A 352 -10.52 24.99 -5.61
C LEU A 352 -9.60 24.73 -4.40
N PHE A 353 -10.17 24.45 -3.23
CA PHE A 353 -9.42 24.31 -1.97
C PHE A 353 -8.69 22.97 -1.83
N VAL A 354 -8.99 22.00 -2.71
CA VAL A 354 -8.23 20.74 -2.83
C VAL A 354 -6.77 21.01 -3.25
N ARG A 355 -6.47 22.18 -3.83
CA ARG A 355 -5.14 22.52 -4.36
C ARG A 355 -4.22 23.06 -3.25
N PRO A 356 -3.01 22.48 -3.07
CA PRO A 356 -2.07 22.92 -2.03
C PRO A 356 -1.65 24.39 -2.10
N LYS A 357 -1.49 24.95 -3.32
CA LYS A 357 -1.09 26.36 -3.51
C LYS A 357 -2.19 27.34 -3.09
N ILE A 358 -3.45 27.01 -3.37
CA ILE A 358 -4.61 27.82 -2.97
C ILE A 358 -4.85 27.67 -1.46
N ARG A 359 -4.70 26.45 -0.92
CA ARG A 359 -4.77 26.18 0.52
C ARG A 359 -3.73 26.98 1.31
N GLY A 360 -2.50 27.07 0.82
CA GLY A 360 -1.45 27.91 1.44
C GLY A 360 -1.78 29.40 1.44
N ALA A 361 -2.37 29.92 0.35
CA ALA A 361 -2.78 31.32 0.25
C ALA A 361 -3.99 31.67 1.12
N ILE A 362 -4.83 30.69 1.45
CA ILE A 362 -6.07 30.84 2.21
C ILE A 362 -5.89 30.60 3.71
N GLN A 363 -4.79 29.99 4.12
CA GLN A 363 -4.53 29.59 5.51
C GLN A 363 -4.64 30.76 6.51
N GLU A 364 -4.25 31.97 6.12
CA GLU A 364 -4.38 33.17 6.95
C GLU A 364 -5.85 33.54 7.21
N TYR A 365 -6.70 33.47 6.17
CA TYR A 365 -8.14 33.74 6.28
C TYR A 365 -8.90 32.61 6.99
N GLN A 366 -8.42 31.36 6.91
CA GLN A 366 -9.01 30.23 7.63
C GLN A 366 -9.00 30.47 9.15
N THR A 367 -7.89 30.94 9.70
CA THR A 367 -7.78 31.26 11.12
C THR A 367 -8.77 32.35 11.53
N GLN A 368 -8.90 33.42 10.74
CA GLN A 368 -9.84 34.50 11.00
C GLN A 368 -11.30 34.03 10.97
N LEU A 369 -11.66 33.15 10.02
CA LEU A 369 -13.00 32.56 9.93
C LEU A 369 -13.33 31.65 11.09
N ILE A 370 -12.37 30.81 11.49
CA ILE A 370 -12.55 29.90 12.62
C ILE A 370 -12.76 30.71 13.91
N ASP A 371 -12.01 31.79 14.10
CA ASP A 371 -12.17 32.66 15.27
C ASP A 371 -13.52 33.40 15.25
N SER A 372 -13.98 33.88 14.08
CA SER A 372 -15.33 34.42 13.96
C SER A 372 -16.42 33.38 14.23
N VAL A 373 -16.27 32.13 13.79
CA VAL A 373 -17.22 31.05 14.11
C VAL A 373 -17.21 30.75 15.61
N LYS A 374 -16.05 30.75 16.26
CA LYS A 374 -15.95 30.58 17.72
C LYS A 374 -16.71 31.70 18.44
N GLU A 375 -16.61 32.95 17.97
CA GLU A 375 -17.36 34.08 18.52
C GLU A 375 -18.87 33.94 18.31
N ASP A 376 -19.31 33.53 17.11
CA ASP A 376 -20.72 33.27 16.82
C ASP A 376 -21.29 32.14 17.70
N ILE A 377 -20.52 31.07 17.91
CA ILE A 377 -20.90 29.96 18.81
C ILE A 377 -20.94 30.43 20.27
N LYS A 378 -20.03 31.30 20.70
CA LYS A 378 -20.07 31.92 22.04
C LYS A 378 -21.32 32.79 22.20
N HIS A 379 -21.68 33.57 21.18
CA HIS A 379 -22.90 34.37 21.20
C HIS A 379 -24.16 33.50 21.26
N LEU A 380 -24.20 32.35 20.57
CA LEU A 380 -25.27 31.36 20.72
C LEU A 380 -25.32 30.78 22.14
N HIS A 381 -24.17 30.52 22.76
CA HIS A 381 -24.11 30.07 24.16
C HIS A 381 -24.61 31.13 25.13
N ASP A 382 -24.26 32.40 24.94
CA ASP A 382 -24.70 33.48 25.82
C ASP A 382 -26.19 33.79 25.64
N LYS A 383 -26.71 33.66 24.41
CA LYS A 383 -28.16 33.62 24.15
C LYS A 383 -28.84 32.48 24.89
N PHE A 384 -28.24 31.29 24.93
CA PHE A 384 -28.80 30.17 25.67
C PHE A 384 -28.78 30.42 27.20
N LYS A 385 -27.70 31.01 27.72
CA LYS A 385 -27.53 31.32 29.16
C LYS A 385 -28.51 32.37 29.68
N THR A 386 -28.84 33.37 28.88
CA THR A 386 -29.80 34.42 29.26
C THR A 386 -31.22 33.87 29.47
N GLN A 387 -31.47 32.60 29.08
CA GLN A 387 -32.73 31.88 29.19
C GLN A 387 -33.87 32.55 28.41
N TYR A 388 -34.78 31.73 27.91
CA TYR A 388 -35.91 32.23 27.13
C TYR A 388 -36.78 33.24 27.90
N ARG A 389 -37.01 33.00 29.21
CA ARG A 389 -37.92 33.81 30.04
C ARG A 389 -37.50 35.28 30.20
N PHE A 390 -36.21 35.58 30.16
CA PHE A 390 -35.68 36.93 30.31
C PHE A 390 -35.29 37.56 28.97
N SER A 391 -35.51 36.85 27.86
CA SER A 391 -35.20 37.32 26.51
C SER A 391 -36.35 38.16 25.95
N GLU A 392 -36.01 39.12 25.09
CA GLU A 392 -36.98 39.83 24.24
C GLU A 392 -37.82 38.87 23.39
N ALA A 393 -37.28 37.69 23.07
CA ALA A 393 -37.99 36.63 22.36
C ALA A 393 -39.25 36.14 23.09
N TYR A 394 -39.28 36.18 24.42
CA TYR A 394 -40.47 35.86 25.22
C TYR A 394 -41.57 36.89 25.03
N HIS A 395 -41.21 38.18 25.10
CA HIS A 395 -42.14 39.28 24.92
C HIS A 395 -42.72 39.30 23.49
N MET A 396 -41.88 39.05 22.49
CA MET A 396 -42.30 38.94 21.09
C MET A 396 -43.19 37.72 20.82
N ALA A 397 -42.92 36.59 21.48
CA ALA A 397 -43.74 35.39 21.36
C ALA A 397 -45.11 35.57 22.02
N GLN A 398 -45.17 36.24 23.17
CA GLN A 398 -46.42 36.56 23.84
C GLN A 398 -47.29 37.49 22.98
N MET A 399 -46.69 38.48 22.32
CA MET A 399 -47.37 39.36 21.35
C MET A 399 -47.88 38.60 20.10
N ARG A 400 -47.27 37.45 19.77
CA ARG A 400 -47.68 36.59 18.65
C ARG A 400 -48.56 35.41 19.06
N ASP A 401 -49.17 35.46 20.26
CA ASP A 401 -50.06 34.41 20.76
C ASP A 401 -49.39 33.02 20.89
N LEU A 402 -48.06 32.99 21.03
CA LEU A 402 -47.33 31.75 21.28
C LEU A 402 -47.32 31.47 22.80
N PRO A 403 -47.81 30.29 23.23
CA PRO A 403 -47.72 29.90 24.63
C PRO A 403 -46.27 29.78 25.12
N PRO A 404 -46.02 29.98 26.41
CA PRO A 404 -44.67 30.03 26.97
C PRO A 404 -43.90 28.73 26.77
N ILE A 405 -44.55 27.56 26.92
CA ILE A 405 -43.88 26.26 26.81
C ILE A 405 -43.54 25.95 25.35
N ALA A 406 -44.48 26.21 24.44
CA ALA A 406 -44.24 26.10 23.00
C ALA A 406 -43.16 27.10 22.53
N GLY A 407 -43.14 28.31 23.09
CA GLY A 407 -42.14 29.34 22.81
C GLY A 407 -40.73 28.91 23.20
N VAL A 408 -40.54 28.34 24.39
CA VAL A 408 -39.25 27.78 24.84
C VAL A 408 -38.75 26.70 23.89
N ILE A 409 -39.63 25.78 23.48
CA ILE A 409 -39.29 24.66 22.61
C ILE A 409 -38.90 25.15 21.21
N ILE A 410 -39.68 26.06 20.62
CA ILE A 410 -39.38 26.64 19.30
C ILE A 410 -38.06 27.42 19.35
N TRP A 411 -37.86 28.22 20.40
CA TRP A 411 -36.63 29.01 20.60
C TRP A 411 -35.40 28.11 20.74
N ALA A 412 -35.46 27.08 21.59
CA ALA A 412 -34.36 26.13 21.76
C ALA A 412 -34.07 25.35 20.46
N ARG A 413 -35.12 24.94 19.74
CA ARG A 413 -35.00 24.25 18.46
C ARG A 413 -34.49 25.15 17.33
N GLN A 414 -34.63 26.47 17.42
CA GLN A 414 -34.09 27.39 16.41
C GLN A 414 -32.56 27.53 16.51
N ILE A 415 -31.98 27.30 17.70
CA ILE A 415 -30.53 27.41 17.93
C ILE A 415 -29.78 26.22 17.29
N GLU A 416 -30.38 25.03 17.25
CA GLU A 416 -29.74 23.82 16.69
C GLU A 416 -29.43 23.93 15.18
N PRO A 417 -30.36 24.32 14.28
CA PRO A 417 -30.05 24.55 12.87
C PRO A 417 -29.01 25.66 12.64
N GLN A 418 -28.98 26.69 13.50
CA GLN A 418 -27.97 27.74 13.42
C GLN A 418 -26.59 27.17 13.73
N LEU A 419 -26.47 26.38 14.80
CA LEU A 419 -25.24 25.67 15.14
C LEU A 419 -24.79 24.75 14.00
N LEU A 420 -25.71 23.98 13.39
CA LEU A 420 -25.39 23.12 12.24
C LEU A 420 -24.94 23.91 11.02
N THR A 421 -25.51 25.09 10.78
CA THR A 421 -25.09 25.97 9.68
C THR A 421 -23.67 26.48 9.90
N TYR A 422 -23.32 26.87 11.13
CA TYR A 422 -21.94 27.24 11.48
C TYR A 422 -20.97 26.06 11.37
N MET A 423 -21.37 24.85 11.81
CA MET A 423 -20.56 23.64 11.66
C MET A 423 -20.33 23.28 10.18
N LYS A 424 -21.36 23.44 9.35
CA LYS A 424 -21.24 23.28 7.90
C LYS A 424 -20.30 24.32 7.29
N GLY A 425 -20.35 25.57 7.77
CA GLY A 425 -19.39 26.61 7.38
C GLY A 425 -17.94 26.23 7.70
N VAL A 426 -17.70 25.60 8.87
CA VAL A 426 -16.37 25.09 9.23
C VAL A 426 -15.94 23.92 8.34
N GLU A 427 -16.86 23.03 7.98
CA GLU A 427 -16.61 21.94 7.02
C GLU A 427 -16.27 22.49 5.63
N ASP A 428 -16.96 23.51 5.14
CA ASP A 428 -16.68 24.18 3.87
C ASP A 428 -15.30 24.88 3.87
N VAL A 429 -14.83 25.36 5.02
CA VAL A 429 -13.53 26.09 5.13
C VAL A 429 -12.33 25.15 5.25
N LEU A 430 -12.46 24.06 6.00
CA LEU A 430 -11.38 23.10 6.27
C LEU A 430 -11.42 21.87 5.35
N GLY A 431 -12.51 21.68 4.63
CA GLY A 431 -12.79 20.51 3.80
C GLY A 431 -13.12 19.26 4.61
N LYS A 432 -13.20 18.13 3.91
CA LYS A 432 -13.49 16.82 4.52
C LYS A 432 -12.30 16.38 5.37
N GLY A 433 -12.51 16.30 6.69
CA GLY A 433 -11.45 15.99 7.67
C GLY A 433 -11.12 17.12 8.63
N TRP A 434 -11.97 18.15 8.75
CA TRP A 434 -11.87 19.20 9.77
C TRP A 434 -11.78 18.65 11.21
N GLU A 435 -12.25 17.43 11.44
CA GLU A 435 -12.16 16.71 12.72
C GLU A 435 -10.72 16.35 13.15
N LEU A 436 -9.79 16.25 12.20
CA LEU A 436 -8.37 15.96 12.48
C LEU A 436 -7.61 17.19 12.99
N TYR A 437 -8.17 18.38 12.83
CA TYR A 437 -7.59 19.61 13.34
C TYR A 437 -7.89 19.76 14.82
N ALA A 438 -6.88 20.18 15.60
CA ALA A 438 -7.03 20.41 17.04
C ALA A 438 -8.15 21.40 17.38
N GLU A 439 -8.38 22.40 16.53
CA GLU A 439 -9.47 23.38 16.70
C GLU A 439 -10.83 22.80 16.29
N GLY A 440 -10.88 22.01 15.22
CA GLY A 440 -12.10 21.33 14.77
C GLY A 440 -12.57 20.28 15.78
N GLN A 441 -11.67 19.52 16.38
CA GLN A 441 -12.00 18.55 17.42
C GLN A 441 -12.59 19.23 18.68
N LYS A 442 -12.02 20.37 19.10
CA LYS A 442 -12.55 21.17 20.21
C LYS A 442 -13.97 21.67 19.88
N LEU A 443 -14.16 22.28 18.71
CA LEU A 443 -15.47 22.75 18.24
C LEU A 443 -16.50 21.62 18.16
N GLN A 444 -16.10 20.44 17.70
CA GLN A 444 -16.98 19.27 17.65
C GLN A 444 -17.39 18.82 19.05
N SER A 445 -16.45 18.76 20.01
CA SER A 445 -16.76 18.40 21.39
C SER A 445 -17.72 19.41 22.03
N GLU A 446 -17.46 20.72 21.87
CA GLU A 446 -18.28 21.81 22.40
C GLU A 446 -19.68 21.81 21.76
N SER A 447 -19.76 21.63 20.45
CA SER A 447 -21.01 21.53 19.69
C SER A 447 -21.85 20.33 20.13
N SER A 448 -21.23 19.16 20.30
CA SER A 448 -21.93 17.95 20.76
C SER A 448 -22.45 18.10 22.19
N ALA A 449 -21.68 18.76 23.07
CA ALA A 449 -22.10 19.08 24.44
C ALA A 449 -23.23 20.10 24.46
N PHE A 450 -23.18 21.11 23.58
CA PHE A 450 -24.23 22.11 23.45
C PHE A 450 -25.52 21.50 22.89
N ARG A 451 -25.43 20.62 21.88
CA ARG A 451 -26.59 19.89 21.33
C ARG A 451 -27.29 19.04 22.39
N LYS A 452 -26.54 18.39 23.29
CA LYS A 452 -27.13 17.66 24.42
C LYS A 452 -27.90 18.59 25.39
N LYS A 453 -27.43 19.82 25.58
CA LYS A 453 -28.10 20.83 26.43
C LYS A 453 -29.32 21.46 25.77
N LEU A 454 -29.39 21.43 24.43
CA LEU A 454 -30.52 21.94 23.64
C LEU A 454 -31.66 20.92 23.49
N ASP A 455 -31.54 19.72 24.07
CA ASP A 455 -32.62 18.74 24.01
C ASP A 455 -33.87 19.27 24.74
N THR A 456 -34.98 19.34 24.01
CA THR A 456 -36.26 19.89 24.48
C THR A 456 -37.17 18.82 25.08
N ARG A 457 -36.79 17.54 25.01
CA ARG A 457 -37.55 16.42 25.60
C ARG A 457 -37.83 16.59 27.10
N PRO A 458 -36.87 17.02 27.95
CA PRO A 458 -37.16 17.23 29.38
C PRO A 458 -38.22 18.30 29.64
N VAL A 459 -38.29 19.33 28.80
CA VAL A 459 -39.30 20.40 28.89
C VAL A 459 -40.67 19.86 28.50
N PHE A 460 -40.73 19.01 27.48
CA PHE A 460 -41.96 18.32 27.06
C PHE A 460 -42.46 17.32 28.12
N ASP A 461 -41.56 16.56 28.74
CA ASP A 461 -41.92 15.59 29.79
C ASP A 461 -42.44 16.28 31.06
N ALA A 462 -41.84 17.42 31.45
CA ALA A 462 -42.34 18.25 32.54
C ALA A 462 -43.76 18.79 32.24
N TRP A 463 -43.98 19.26 31.01
CA TRP A 463 -45.30 19.70 30.56
C TRP A 463 -46.34 18.57 30.55
N LEU A 464 -45.98 17.38 30.08
CA LEU A 464 -46.85 16.20 30.13
C LEU A 464 -47.22 15.84 31.56
N HIS A 465 -46.27 15.91 32.49
CA HIS A 465 -46.52 15.66 33.91
C HIS A 465 -47.48 16.69 34.50
N ASP A 466 -47.28 17.97 34.20
CA ASP A 466 -48.16 19.06 34.67
C ASP A 466 -49.58 18.90 34.14
N ILE A 467 -49.75 18.55 32.86
CA ILE A 467 -51.08 18.33 32.27
C ILE A 467 -51.77 17.08 32.84
N ASN A 468 -51.03 16.01 33.10
CA ASN A 468 -51.63 14.79 33.63
C ASN A 468 -52.11 14.98 35.09
N ARG A 469 -51.56 15.96 35.81
CA ARG A 469 -52.06 16.40 37.12
C ARG A 469 -53.29 17.31 37.01
N MET A 470 -53.49 17.95 35.86
CA MET A 470 -54.67 18.75 35.58
C MET A 470 -55.85 17.84 35.20
N GLY A 471 -56.67 17.49 36.20
CA GLY A 471 -57.99 16.93 35.95
C GLY A 471 -58.94 18.01 35.43
N VAL A 472 -59.40 17.90 34.19
CA VAL A 472 -60.45 18.77 33.64
C VAL A 472 -61.80 18.31 34.19
N GLY A 473 -62.13 18.79 35.38
CA GLY A 473 -63.37 18.49 36.07
C GLY A 473 -63.63 19.50 37.18
N GLY A 474 -64.16 20.67 36.81
CA GLY A 474 -64.47 21.76 37.74
C GLY A 474 -65.81 22.43 37.42
N ARG A 475 -66.41 23.07 38.43
CA ARG A 475 -67.65 23.85 38.29
C ARG A 475 -67.39 25.06 37.38
N LEU A 476 -68.28 25.29 36.40
CA LEU A 476 -68.17 26.36 35.39
C LEU A 476 -68.33 27.78 35.95
N PHE A 477 -68.95 27.91 37.13
CA PHE A 477 -69.18 29.18 37.78
C PHE A 477 -68.64 29.14 39.21
N GLU A 478 -67.89 30.17 39.58
CA GLU A 478 -67.42 30.40 40.93
C GLU A 478 -67.92 31.77 41.41
N ILE A 479 -68.46 31.82 42.63
CA ILE A 479 -68.93 33.07 43.23
C ILE A 479 -67.75 33.69 43.96
N VAL A 480 -67.18 34.75 43.39
CA VAL A 480 -66.06 35.49 43.99
C VAL A 480 -66.63 36.57 44.90
N ARG A 481 -66.23 36.54 46.18
CA ARG A 481 -66.61 37.56 47.16
C ARG A 481 -65.64 38.74 47.06
N LEU A 482 -66.13 39.91 46.64
CA LEU A 482 -65.31 41.12 46.61
C LEU A 482 -65.06 41.63 48.03
N SER A 483 -63.88 42.21 48.26
CA SER A 483 -63.42 42.79 49.54
C SER A 483 -64.36 43.87 50.11
N ARG A 484 -65.28 44.42 49.29
CA ARG A 484 -66.31 45.40 49.67
C ARG A 484 -67.71 44.82 49.94
N GLY A 485 -67.86 43.51 50.08
CA GLY A 485 -69.13 42.88 50.47
C GLY A 485 -70.12 42.55 49.33
N GLY A 486 -69.68 42.64 48.07
CA GLY A 486 -70.45 42.17 46.91
C GLY A 486 -70.05 40.77 46.45
N PHE A 487 -70.95 40.06 45.78
CA PHE A 487 -70.67 38.79 45.12
C PHE A 487 -70.68 39.00 43.59
N GLN A 488 -69.63 38.57 42.90
CA GLN A 488 -69.59 38.55 41.43
C GLN A 488 -69.54 37.10 40.95
N LEU A 489 -70.36 36.79 39.94
CA LEU A 489 -70.29 35.53 39.23
C LEU A 489 -69.08 35.59 38.29
N ALA A 490 -68.04 34.83 38.59
CA ALA A 490 -66.91 34.65 37.69
C ALA A 490 -67.08 33.31 36.98
N VAL A 491 -66.88 33.31 35.65
CA VAL A 491 -66.79 32.06 34.90
C VAL A 491 -65.43 31.45 35.22
N ASN A 492 -65.43 30.24 35.78
CA ASN A 492 -64.22 29.51 36.14
C ASN A 492 -63.63 28.86 34.88
N ILE A 493 -63.01 29.68 34.04
CA ILE A 493 -62.18 29.22 32.93
C ILE A 493 -60.74 29.28 33.43
N ASP A 494 -60.14 28.13 33.69
CA ASP A 494 -58.72 28.07 33.96
C ASP A 494 -57.95 28.62 32.74
N PRO A 495 -57.15 29.71 32.90
CA PRO A 495 -56.31 30.25 31.83
C PRO A 495 -55.41 29.20 31.18
N GLN A 496 -55.08 28.12 31.92
CA GLN A 496 -54.28 27.00 31.44
C GLN A 496 -55.00 26.16 30.37
N ILE A 497 -56.34 26.15 30.33
CA ILE A 497 -57.11 25.46 29.27
C ILE A 497 -56.98 26.20 27.94
N ILE A 498 -56.85 27.53 27.97
CA ILE A 498 -56.64 28.37 26.78
C ILE A 498 -55.23 28.14 26.23
N THR A 499 -54.24 28.01 27.11
CA THR A 499 -52.86 27.71 26.71
C THR A 499 -52.74 26.27 26.22
N LEU A 500 -53.45 25.32 26.81
CA LEU A 500 -53.39 23.89 26.48
C LEU A 500 -53.63 23.60 24.99
N PHE A 501 -54.73 24.08 24.40
CA PHE A 501 -54.98 23.76 22.99
C PHE A 501 -54.01 24.47 22.03
N LYS A 502 -53.51 25.66 22.40
CA LYS A 502 -52.46 26.38 21.66
C LYS A 502 -51.12 25.64 21.75
N GLU A 503 -50.79 25.07 22.91
CA GLU A 503 -49.59 24.27 23.16
C GLU A 503 -49.63 22.94 22.43
N VAL A 504 -50.74 22.19 22.52
CA VAL A 504 -50.94 20.93 21.81
C VAL A 504 -50.81 21.12 20.29
N ARG A 505 -51.37 22.21 19.74
CA ARG A 505 -51.22 22.53 18.31
C ARG A 505 -49.75 22.73 17.93
N ASN A 506 -49.01 23.53 18.69
CA ASN A 506 -47.63 23.86 18.38
C ASN A 506 -46.68 22.66 18.61
N LEU A 507 -46.97 21.81 19.60
CA LEU A 507 -46.22 20.57 19.86
C LEU A 507 -46.44 19.52 18.78
N LEU A 508 -47.67 19.38 18.28
CA LEU A 508 -47.98 18.57 17.11
C LEU A 508 -47.25 19.09 15.88
N TRP A 509 -47.20 20.42 15.68
CA TRP A 509 -46.45 21.03 14.58
C TRP A 509 -44.93 20.81 14.70
N ALA A 510 -44.39 20.81 15.92
CA ALA A 510 -42.99 20.49 16.19
C ALA A 510 -42.65 18.98 16.07
N GLY A 511 -43.66 18.12 15.88
CA GLY A 511 -43.50 16.68 15.66
C GLY A 511 -43.44 15.82 16.93
N PHE A 512 -43.82 16.36 18.09
CA PHE A 512 -43.89 15.59 19.33
C PHE A 512 -45.13 14.68 19.36
N GLN A 513 -44.97 13.48 19.91
CA GLN A 513 -46.06 12.52 20.08
C GLN A 513 -46.85 12.87 21.35
N VAL A 514 -47.97 13.55 21.18
CA VAL A 514 -48.89 13.89 22.29
C VAL A 514 -49.90 12.76 22.46
N LEU A 515 -50.16 12.35 23.72
CA LEU A 515 -51.13 11.31 24.04
C LEU A 515 -52.52 11.64 23.47
N HIS A 516 -53.24 10.62 22.98
CA HIS A 516 -54.57 10.82 22.37
C HIS A 516 -55.59 11.42 23.35
N ALA A 517 -55.49 11.08 24.64
CA ALA A 517 -56.34 11.64 25.69
C ALA A 517 -56.17 13.18 25.81
N ILE A 518 -54.93 13.68 25.84
CA ILE A 518 -54.62 15.11 25.92
C ILE A 518 -55.07 15.83 24.64
N THR A 519 -54.96 15.16 23.50
CA THR A 519 -55.43 15.69 22.21
C THR A 519 -56.94 15.85 22.17
N ASN A 520 -57.69 14.90 22.74
CA ASN A 520 -59.15 14.99 22.83
C ASN A 520 -59.58 16.07 23.82
N MET A 521 -58.92 16.16 24.97
CA MET A 521 -59.10 17.23 25.95
C MET A 521 -58.87 18.63 25.34
N ALA A 522 -57.83 18.79 24.51
CA ALA A 522 -57.58 20.03 23.79
C ALA A 522 -58.64 20.35 22.72
N LYS A 523 -59.20 19.33 22.05
CA LYS A 523 -60.31 19.50 21.09
C LYS A 523 -61.59 19.93 21.79
N ASP A 524 -61.89 19.34 22.94
CA ASP A 524 -63.06 19.68 23.75
C ASP A 524 -62.93 21.09 24.33
N ALA A 525 -61.75 21.44 24.87
CA ALA A 525 -61.42 22.80 25.29
C ALA A 525 -61.62 23.83 24.17
N LYS A 526 -61.16 23.52 22.95
CA LYS A 526 -61.33 24.40 21.78
C LYS A 526 -62.80 24.63 21.41
N ARG A 527 -63.67 23.63 21.60
CA ARG A 527 -65.12 23.73 21.33
C ARG A 527 -65.85 24.59 22.36
N VAL A 528 -65.47 24.46 23.64
CA VAL A 528 -66.12 25.18 24.75
C VAL A 528 -65.61 26.62 24.87
N TYR A 529 -64.39 26.89 24.44
CA TYR A 529 -63.74 28.21 24.58
C TYR A 529 -64.54 29.40 24.02
N PRO A 530 -65.09 29.38 22.79
CA PRO A 530 -65.89 30.50 22.28
C PRO A 530 -67.13 30.79 23.11
N LEU A 531 -67.79 29.74 23.62
CA LEU A 531 -69.00 29.85 24.46
C LEU A 531 -68.64 30.47 25.81
N ALA A 532 -67.53 30.06 26.39
CA ALA A 532 -67.05 30.57 27.67
C ALA A 532 -66.57 32.04 27.56
N VAL A 533 -65.94 32.43 26.44
CA VAL A 533 -65.59 33.84 26.15
C VAL A 533 -66.83 34.70 25.94
N SER A 534 -67.88 34.18 25.30
CA SER A 534 -69.15 34.93 25.20
C SER A 534 -69.80 35.14 26.56
N LEU A 535 -69.75 34.15 27.46
CA LEU A 535 -70.26 34.26 28.84
C LEU A 535 -69.44 35.18 29.74
N MET A 536 -68.16 35.44 29.41
CA MET A 536 -67.30 36.38 30.14
C MET A 536 -67.52 37.84 29.67
N LYS A 537 -67.99 38.04 28.44
CA LYS A 537 -68.26 39.36 27.86
C LYS A 537 -69.68 39.86 28.14
N LEU A 538 -70.61 38.93 28.39
CA LEU A 538 -71.96 39.18 28.91
C LEU A 538 -71.89 39.46 30.41
#